data_AF-A0A1R1YTQ4-F1
#
_entry.id   AF-A0A1R1YTQ4-F1
#
_cell.length_a   1.000
_cell.length_b   1.000
_cell.length_c   1.000
_cell.angle_alpha   90.00
_cell.angle_beta   90.00
_cell.angle_gamma   90.00
#
_symmetry.space_group_name_H-M   'P 1'
#
loop_
_entity.id
_entity.type
_entity.pdbx_description
1 polymer ?
#
loop_
_entity_poly.entity_id
_entity_poly.type
_entity_poly.pdbx_seq_one_letter_code
_entity_poly.pdbx_strand_id
1 'polypeptide(L)'
;MSRHLRRFNSSVTHQFQKKYELPQGNITHSGNRPNILTSLQKRNKFTAAFEIMKRNKLWAQKNTDNDPNYFENLSKGQAPKVLYIVKDKQYLITKTFERKNHKISDYNAKSRKLSEMNVARVVDLITKLDIIKEARLSGQIVRVHGWIFLLEQGRFIDLGISVDD
;
A
#
# COMPACT_ATOMS: atom_id res chain seq x y z
N MET A 1 6.63 -33.32 0.55
CA MET A 1 5.69 -32.51 -0.27
C MET A 1 5.52 -33.14 -1.66
N SER A 2 4.26 -33.40 -2.04
CA SER A 2 3.85 -34.43 -3.02
C SER A 2 4.12 -34.09 -4.49
N ARG A 3 4.44 -35.12 -5.30
CA ARG A 3 4.75 -35.09 -6.75
C ARG A 3 3.64 -34.47 -7.63
N HIS A 4 2.44 -34.24 -7.10
CA HIS A 4 1.30 -33.67 -7.82
C HIS A 4 1.41 -32.16 -8.12
N LEU A 5 2.12 -31.38 -7.30
CA LEU A 5 2.25 -29.93 -7.50
C LEU A 5 3.27 -29.54 -8.59
N ARG A 6 4.17 -30.45 -8.99
CA ARG A 6 5.15 -30.20 -10.06
C ARG A 6 4.58 -30.36 -11.47
N ARG A 7 3.54 -31.18 -11.66
CA ARG A 7 2.93 -31.42 -12.99
C ARG A 7 1.97 -30.30 -13.44
N PHE A 8 1.34 -29.60 -12.49
CA PHE A 8 0.39 -28.53 -12.81
C PHE A 8 1.09 -27.25 -13.32
N ASN A 9 2.31 -26.98 -12.86
CA ASN A 9 3.04 -25.76 -13.20
C ASN A 9 3.84 -25.85 -14.52
N SER A 10 4.09 -27.04 -15.08
CA SER A 10 4.80 -27.15 -16.37
C SER A 10 3.85 -27.14 -17.57
N SER A 11 2.67 -27.78 -17.46
CA SER A 11 1.74 -27.95 -18.57
C SER A 11 1.05 -26.65 -18.99
N VAL A 12 0.61 -25.83 -18.03
CA VAL A 12 -0.03 -24.53 -18.31
C VAL A 12 1.01 -23.54 -18.87
N THR A 13 2.22 -23.52 -18.30
CA THR A 13 3.28 -22.61 -18.72
C THR A 13 3.73 -22.90 -20.16
N HIS A 14 3.85 -24.19 -20.55
CA HIS A 14 4.17 -24.57 -21.93
C HIS A 14 3.05 -24.27 -22.93
N GLN A 15 1.77 -24.49 -22.58
CA GLN A 15 0.64 -24.19 -23.46
C GLN A 15 0.47 -22.69 -23.71
N PHE A 16 0.79 -21.84 -22.73
CA PHE A 16 0.75 -20.39 -22.87
C PHE A 16 1.91 -19.83 -23.71
N GLN A 17 3.12 -20.41 -23.59
CA GLN A 17 4.30 -19.96 -24.33
C GLN A 17 4.20 -20.26 -25.84
N LYS A 18 3.55 -21.38 -26.21
CA LYS A 18 3.40 -21.81 -27.61
C LYS A 18 2.32 -21.05 -28.40
N LYS A 19 1.42 -20.33 -27.71
CA LYS A 19 0.30 -19.59 -28.34
C LYS A 19 0.61 -18.12 -28.63
N TYR A 20 1.66 -17.56 -28.01
CA TYR A 20 2.00 -16.14 -28.10
C TYR A 20 3.51 -15.93 -28.20
N GLU A 21 4.10 -16.39 -29.31
CA GLU A 21 5.44 -15.94 -29.69
C GLU A 21 5.34 -14.48 -30.16
N LEU A 22 5.99 -13.57 -29.41
CA LEU A 22 6.10 -12.17 -29.78
C LEU A 22 7.14 -12.02 -30.90
N PRO A 23 6.86 -11.25 -31.97
CA PRO A 23 7.84 -11.03 -33.03
C PRO A 23 9.05 -10.26 -32.48
N GLN A 24 10.24 -10.82 -32.68
CA GLN A 24 11.50 -10.17 -32.36
C GLN A 24 11.78 -9.10 -33.43
N GLY A 25 11.36 -7.87 -33.17
CA GLY A 25 11.65 -6.71 -34.02
C GLY A 25 12.91 -5.97 -33.54
N ASN A 26 13.89 -5.83 -34.43
CA ASN A 26 15.15 -5.13 -34.17
C ASN A 26 14.94 -3.63 -33.88
N ILE A 27 15.63 -3.12 -32.86
CA ILE A 27 15.65 -1.70 -32.49
C ILE A 27 16.77 -1.01 -33.28
N THR A 28 16.44 -0.09 -34.17
CA THR A 28 17.41 0.85 -34.75
C THR A 28 17.38 2.17 -33.97
N HIS A 29 18.57 2.69 -33.62
CA HIS A 29 18.76 3.99 -32.99
C HIS A 29 18.75 5.11 -34.03
N SER A 30 17.78 6.02 -33.96
CA SER A 30 17.94 7.41 -34.43
C SER A 30 16.84 8.31 -33.84
N GLY A 31 17.22 9.54 -33.51
CA GLY A 31 16.46 10.47 -32.69
C GLY A 31 15.22 11.06 -33.37
N ASN A 32 14.08 10.85 -32.72
CA ASN A 32 12.95 11.78 -32.62
C ASN A 32 11.96 11.12 -31.65
N ARG A 33 11.65 11.71 -30.51
CA ARG A 33 10.65 11.16 -29.57
C ARG A 33 9.25 11.46 -30.14
N PRO A 34 8.49 10.48 -30.64
CA PRO A 34 7.12 10.75 -31.06
C PRO A 34 6.23 10.90 -29.83
N ASN A 35 5.23 11.77 -29.92
CA ASN A 35 4.16 11.93 -28.94
C ASN A 35 3.36 10.61 -28.81
N ILE A 36 3.61 9.80 -27.77
CA ILE A 36 2.97 8.47 -27.58
C ILE A 36 1.73 8.53 -26.66
N LEU A 37 0.89 9.56 -26.79
CA LEU A 37 -0.31 9.72 -25.96
C LEU A 37 -1.65 9.64 -26.72
N THR A 38 -1.69 8.95 -27.86
CA THR A 38 -2.94 8.79 -28.65
C THR A 38 -3.24 7.36 -29.11
N SER A 39 -2.85 6.33 -28.36
CA SER A 39 -3.36 4.95 -28.58
C SER A 39 -3.27 4.02 -27.37
N LEU A 40 -3.55 4.52 -26.16
CA LEU A 40 -3.76 3.68 -24.97
C LEU A 40 -5.24 3.64 -24.55
N GLN A 41 -6.14 3.56 -25.55
CA GLN A 41 -7.49 3.09 -25.33
C GLN A 41 -7.43 1.61 -24.92
N LYS A 42 -7.92 1.32 -23.71
CA LYS A 42 -8.09 -0.02 -23.10
C LYS A 42 -6.79 -0.82 -22.99
N ARG A 43 -6.02 -0.57 -21.94
CA ARG A 43 -5.13 -1.63 -21.39
C ARG A 43 -5.98 -2.88 -21.18
N ASN A 44 -5.71 -3.90 -21.98
CA ASN A 44 -6.35 -5.19 -21.86
C ASN A 44 -6.08 -5.68 -20.43
N LYS A 45 -7.11 -5.91 -19.60
CA LYS A 45 -6.94 -6.29 -18.18
C LYS A 45 -6.00 -7.49 -18.03
N PHE A 46 -6.00 -8.37 -19.03
CA PHE A 46 -5.12 -9.53 -19.15
C PHE A 46 -3.62 -9.15 -19.18
N THR A 47 -3.26 -8.12 -19.97
CA THR A 47 -1.87 -7.64 -20.05
C THR A 47 -1.42 -7.00 -18.74
N ALA A 48 -2.30 -6.26 -18.05
CA ALA A 48 -1.95 -5.65 -16.77
C ALA A 48 -1.74 -6.69 -15.65
N ALA A 49 -2.61 -7.71 -15.56
CA ALA A 49 -2.46 -8.79 -14.61
C ALA A 49 -1.18 -9.60 -14.85
N PHE A 50 -0.88 -9.91 -16.12
CA PHE A 50 0.35 -10.61 -16.50
C PHE A 50 1.61 -9.83 -16.08
N GLU A 51 1.63 -8.51 -16.32
CA GLU A 51 2.75 -7.67 -15.92
C GLU A 51 2.93 -7.60 -14.39
N ILE A 52 1.83 -7.60 -13.63
CA ILE A 52 1.89 -7.66 -12.15
C ILE A 52 2.49 -9.00 -11.70
N MET A 53 2.04 -10.12 -12.30
CA MET A 53 2.56 -11.45 -11.98
C MET A 53 4.05 -11.59 -12.33
N LYS A 54 4.47 -11.05 -13.48
CA LYS A 54 5.88 -11.01 -13.88
C LYS A 54 6.73 -10.24 -12.88
N ARG A 55 6.27 -9.06 -12.44
CA ARG A 55 6.96 -8.25 -11.44
C ARG A 55 6.99 -8.93 -10.07
N ASN A 56 5.91 -9.59 -9.66
CA ASN A 56 5.85 -10.35 -8.41
C ASN A 56 6.88 -11.50 -8.42
N LYS A 57 6.98 -12.24 -9.53
CA LYS A 57 7.97 -13.32 -9.68
C LYS A 57 9.41 -12.81 -9.58
N LEU A 58 9.72 -11.70 -10.26
CA LEU A 58 11.06 -11.09 -10.20
C LEU A 58 11.40 -10.59 -8.80
N TRP A 59 10.44 -9.96 -8.10
CA TRP A 59 10.61 -9.53 -6.72
C TRP A 59 10.84 -10.72 -5.79
N ALA A 60 10.04 -11.79 -5.91
CA ALA A 60 10.19 -12.97 -5.08
C ALA A 60 11.56 -13.63 -5.28
N GLN A 61 12.01 -13.75 -6.54
CA GLN A 61 13.34 -14.26 -6.85
C GLN A 61 14.44 -13.41 -6.22
N LYS A 62 14.38 -12.08 -6.35
CA LYS A 62 15.37 -11.17 -5.75
C LYS A 62 15.47 -11.33 -4.22
N ASN A 63 14.34 -11.52 -3.54
CA ASN A 63 14.38 -11.75 -2.09
C ASN A 63 15.00 -13.11 -1.75
N THR A 64 14.66 -14.17 -2.49
CA THR A 64 15.27 -15.50 -2.31
C THR A 64 16.77 -15.51 -2.64
N ASP A 65 17.22 -14.76 -3.65
CA ASP A 65 18.64 -14.66 -4.00
C ASP A 65 19.44 -13.95 -2.90
N ASN A 66 18.84 -12.95 -2.25
CA ASN A 66 19.44 -12.22 -1.13
C ASN A 66 19.42 -13.02 0.18
N ASP A 67 18.33 -13.73 0.46
CA ASP A 67 18.15 -14.59 1.62
C ASP A 67 17.33 -15.84 1.21
N PRO A 68 17.97 -17.00 1.02
CA PRO A 68 17.29 -18.25 0.65
C PRO A 68 16.20 -18.68 1.65
N ASN A 69 16.31 -18.25 2.91
CA ASN A 69 15.36 -18.58 3.97
C ASN A 69 14.30 -17.49 4.17
N TYR A 70 14.24 -16.45 3.33
CA TYR A 70 13.36 -15.29 3.48
C TYR A 70 11.89 -15.68 3.69
N PHE A 71 11.33 -16.50 2.79
CA PHE A 71 9.92 -16.90 2.87
C PHE A 71 9.65 -17.90 3.99
N GLU A 72 10.60 -18.78 4.28
CA GLU A 72 10.50 -19.68 5.44
C GLU A 72 10.41 -18.87 6.72
N ASN A 73 11.32 -17.91 6.91
CA ASN A 73 11.33 -17.01 8.05
C ASN A 73 10.07 -16.13 8.11
N LEU A 74 9.64 -15.56 6.98
CA LEU A 74 8.46 -14.71 6.90
C LEU A 74 7.16 -15.46 7.23
N SER A 75 7.08 -16.75 6.87
CA SER A 75 5.92 -17.61 7.12
C SER A 75 5.81 -18.13 8.55
N LYS A 76 6.85 -17.92 9.37
CA LYS A 76 6.77 -18.21 10.81
C LYS A 76 5.72 -17.30 11.47
N GLY A 77 5.07 -17.81 12.51
CA GLY A 77 4.05 -17.06 13.24
C GLY A 77 4.59 -15.72 13.75
N GLN A 78 3.79 -14.67 13.62
CA GLN A 78 4.15 -13.32 14.05
C GLN A 78 3.23 -12.88 15.20
N ALA A 79 3.79 -12.13 16.15
CA ALA A 79 3.06 -11.45 17.21
C ALA A 79 3.34 -9.94 17.12
N PRO A 80 2.75 -9.24 16.15
CA PRO A 80 3.01 -7.82 15.95
C PRO A 80 2.60 -7.02 17.18
N LYS A 81 3.54 -6.22 17.71
CA LYS A 81 3.31 -5.37 18.88
C LYS A 81 2.63 -4.05 18.55
N VAL A 82 2.49 -3.74 17.26
CA VAL A 82 2.01 -2.45 16.76
C VAL A 82 1.01 -2.71 15.63
N LEU A 83 -0.12 -2.00 15.68
CA LEU A 83 -1.10 -1.92 14.60
C LEU A 83 -1.05 -0.52 13.98
N TYR A 84 -0.73 -0.45 12.68
CA TYR A 84 -0.79 0.80 11.93
C TYR A 84 -2.14 0.96 11.23
N ILE A 85 -2.88 2.01 11.56
CA ILE A 85 -4.11 2.39 10.88
C ILE A 85 -3.81 3.59 9.99
N VAL A 86 -3.81 3.34 8.68
CA VAL A 86 -3.48 4.34 7.66
C VAL A 86 -4.71 4.72 6.83
N LYS A 87 -4.65 5.89 6.19
CA LYS A 87 -5.69 6.37 5.28
C LYS A 87 -5.06 6.74 3.94
N ASP A 88 -5.63 6.20 2.87
CA ASP A 88 -5.16 6.43 1.49
C ASP A 88 -5.75 7.73 0.89
N LYS A 89 -7.04 8.01 1.09
CA LYS A 89 -7.72 9.15 0.42
C LYS A 89 -8.65 9.94 1.31
N GLN A 90 -8.59 11.27 1.18
CA GLN A 90 -9.27 12.25 2.02
C GLN A 90 -10.39 12.98 1.26
N TYR A 91 -11.51 12.30 0.95
CA TYR A 91 -12.63 12.94 0.22
C TYR A 91 -13.78 13.40 1.12
N LEU A 92 -14.13 12.64 2.16
CA LEU A 92 -15.39 12.84 2.88
C LEU A 92 -15.34 13.92 3.96
N ILE A 93 -14.22 14.07 4.66
CA ILE A 93 -14.14 15.01 5.80
C ILE A 93 -13.94 16.46 5.33
N THR A 94 -13.51 16.64 4.08
CA THR A 94 -13.25 17.94 3.46
C THR A 94 -14.54 18.77 3.40
N LYS A 95 -15.66 18.21 2.91
CA LYS A 95 -16.92 18.97 2.73
C LYS A 95 -17.48 19.58 4.02
N THR A 96 -17.41 18.87 5.15
CA THR A 96 -17.93 19.37 6.44
C THR A 96 -17.00 20.39 7.09
N PHE A 97 -15.68 20.24 6.93
CA PHE A 97 -14.70 21.20 7.43
C PHE A 97 -14.73 22.52 6.66
N GLU A 98 -14.93 22.45 5.34
CA GLU A 98 -15.03 23.62 4.46
C GLU A 98 -16.14 24.58 4.87
N ARG A 99 -17.26 24.05 5.36
CA ARG A 99 -18.37 24.85 5.89
C ARG A 99 -18.02 25.61 7.18
N LYS A 100 -17.18 25.03 8.05
CA LYS A 100 -16.84 25.61 9.35
C LYS A 100 -15.61 26.53 9.31
N ASN A 101 -14.71 26.35 8.34
CA ASN A 101 -13.43 27.07 8.26
C ASN A 101 -13.25 27.83 6.95
N HIS A 102 -14.21 28.69 6.59
CA HIS A 102 -14.18 29.52 5.38
C HIS A 102 -13.00 30.53 5.33
N LYS A 103 -12.25 30.68 6.42
CA LYS A 103 -11.21 31.70 6.60
C LYS A 103 -9.79 31.26 6.23
N ILE A 104 -9.55 29.97 5.97
CA ILE A 104 -8.23 29.47 5.55
C ILE A 104 -8.18 29.47 4.02
N SER A 105 -7.51 30.47 3.44
CA SER A 105 -7.38 30.61 1.98
C SER A 105 -6.34 29.68 1.36
N ASP A 106 -5.27 29.34 2.09
CA ASP A 106 -4.22 28.44 1.62
C ASP A 106 -4.69 26.97 1.64
N TYR A 107 -4.72 26.36 0.46
CA TYR A 107 -5.08 24.97 0.25
C TYR A 107 -4.15 24.01 1.01
N ASN A 108 -2.85 24.29 1.07
CA ASN A 108 -1.89 23.40 1.73
C ASN A 108 -2.06 23.43 3.25
N ALA A 109 -2.16 24.62 3.83
CA ALA A 109 -2.51 24.78 5.25
C ALA A 109 -3.85 24.12 5.61
N LYS A 110 -4.86 24.27 4.73
CA LYS A 110 -6.18 23.65 4.90
C LYS A 110 -6.12 22.12 4.88
N SER A 111 -5.41 21.54 3.90
CA SER A 111 -5.24 20.10 3.74
C SER A 111 -4.48 19.48 4.92
N ARG A 112 -3.43 20.17 5.39
CA ARG A 112 -2.70 19.78 6.60
C ARG A 112 -3.61 19.80 7.82
N LYS A 113 -4.35 20.89 8.04
CA LYS A 113 -5.22 21.00 9.22
C LYS A 113 -6.33 19.96 9.23
N LEU A 114 -6.88 19.67 8.05
CA LEU A 114 -7.80 18.58 7.84
C LEU A 114 -7.19 17.24 8.26
N SER A 115 -5.98 16.96 7.82
CA SER A 115 -5.27 15.71 8.13
C SER A 115 -5.03 15.56 9.63
N GLU A 116 -4.57 16.63 10.31
CA GLU A 116 -4.42 16.68 11.77
C GLU A 116 -5.72 16.36 12.50
N MET A 117 -6.82 17.00 12.11
CA MET A 117 -8.13 16.76 12.73
C MET A 117 -8.67 15.36 12.47
N ASN A 118 -8.31 14.75 11.35
CA ASN A 118 -8.74 13.40 11.04
C ASN A 118 -8.01 12.38 11.89
N VAL A 119 -6.70 12.54 12.05
CA VAL A 119 -5.90 11.71 12.96
C VAL A 119 -6.42 11.88 14.39
N ALA A 120 -6.61 13.12 14.87
CA ALA A 120 -7.15 13.40 16.18
C ALA A 120 -8.50 12.70 16.43
N ARG A 121 -9.44 12.82 15.47
CA ARG A 121 -10.75 12.15 15.55
C ARG A 121 -10.61 10.64 15.58
N VAL A 122 -9.75 10.07 14.75
CA VAL A 122 -9.58 8.62 14.67
C VAL A 122 -8.98 8.08 15.96
N VAL A 123 -7.99 8.76 16.54
CA VAL A 123 -7.42 8.40 17.85
C VAL A 123 -8.50 8.42 18.94
N ASP A 124 -9.32 9.48 18.99
CA ASP A 124 -10.44 9.59 19.94
C ASP A 124 -11.47 8.46 19.76
N LEU A 125 -11.86 8.15 18.52
CA LEU A 125 -12.80 7.08 18.21
C LEU A 125 -12.26 5.71 18.62
N ILE A 126 -11.00 5.40 18.31
CA ILE A 126 -10.37 4.12 18.65
C ILE A 126 -10.30 3.95 20.16
N THR A 127 -9.86 4.98 20.88
CA THR A 127 -9.75 4.96 22.34
C THR A 127 -11.09 4.67 23.02
N LYS A 128 -12.20 5.06 22.39
CA LYS A 128 -13.56 4.83 22.89
C LYS A 128 -14.16 3.48 22.52
N LEU A 129 -13.50 2.66 21.71
CA LEU A 129 -13.99 1.32 21.37
C LEU A 129 -13.94 0.40 22.59
N ASP A 130 -14.97 -0.43 22.75
CA ASP A 130 -15.08 -1.30 23.91
C ASP A 130 -13.95 -2.32 23.99
N ILE A 131 -13.45 -2.82 22.84
CA ILE A 131 -12.27 -3.69 22.81
C ILE A 131 -11.02 -3.04 23.44
N ILE A 132 -10.84 -1.72 23.29
CA ILE A 132 -9.71 -1.01 23.89
C ILE A 132 -9.94 -0.82 25.39
N LYS A 133 -11.17 -0.44 25.78
CA LYS A 133 -11.53 -0.28 27.20
C LYS A 133 -11.39 -1.60 27.95
N GLU A 134 -11.92 -2.70 27.41
CA GLU A 134 -11.86 -4.04 28.01
C GLU A 134 -10.43 -4.53 28.16
N ALA A 135 -9.58 -4.34 27.13
CA ALA A 135 -8.16 -4.70 27.20
C ALA A 135 -7.47 -3.96 28.36
N ARG A 136 -7.70 -2.64 28.47
CA ARG A 136 -7.14 -1.81 29.55
C ARG A 136 -7.67 -2.19 30.92
N LEU A 137 -8.98 -2.44 31.05
CA LEU A 137 -9.62 -2.92 32.28
C LEU A 137 -9.07 -4.29 32.72
N SER A 138 -8.64 -5.12 31.76
CA SER A 138 -7.99 -6.41 32.00
C SER A 138 -6.50 -6.28 32.34
N GLY A 139 -5.98 -5.05 32.51
CA GLY A 139 -4.59 -4.75 32.83
C GLY A 139 -3.63 -4.78 31.64
N GLN A 140 -4.14 -4.90 30.41
CA GLN A 140 -3.30 -4.85 29.22
C GLN A 140 -2.91 -3.40 28.88
N ILE A 141 -1.62 -3.15 28.72
CA ILE A 141 -1.11 -1.84 28.31
C ILE A 141 -1.39 -1.63 26.83
N VAL A 142 -2.36 -0.77 26.50
CA VAL A 142 -2.72 -0.41 25.12
C VAL A 142 -2.62 1.09 24.93
N ARG A 143 -1.68 1.54 24.09
CA ARG A 143 -1.47 2.95 23.75
C ARG A 143 -1.92 3.25 22.33
N VAL A 144 -2.54 4.42 22.14
CA VAL A 144 -2.99 4.90 20.83
C VAL A 144 -2.28 6.21 20.53
N HIS A 145 -1.54 6.26 19.43
CA HIS A 145 -0.73 7.41 19.02
C HIS A 145 -1.21 8.00 17.68
N GLY A 146 -1.26 9.32 17.58
CA GLY A 146 -1.64 10.04 16.37
C GLY A 146 -0.45 10.67 15.64
N TRP A 147 -0.06 10.10 14.49
CA TRP A 147 1.05 10.61 13.66
C TRP A 147 0.59 11.05 12.27
N ILE A 148 1.33 12.00 11.67
CA ILE A 148 1.22 12.38 10.26
C ILE A 148 2.56 12.13 9.57
N PHE A 149 2.53 11.53 8.38
CA PHE A 149 3.69 11.45 7.51
C PHE A 149 3.65 12.58 6.46
N LEU A 150 4.67 13.44 6.45
CA LEU A 150 4.82 14.49 5.44
C LEU A 150 5.65 13.95 4.27
N LEU A 151 5.00 13.71 3.12
CA LEU A 151 5.64 13.19 1.91
C LEU A 151 6.75 14.12 1.38
N GLU A 152 6.54 15.43 1.42
CA GLU A 152 7.50 16.43 0.93
C GLU A 152 8.84 16.40 1.67
N GLN A 153 8.80 15.99 2.95
CA GLN A 153 9.95 16.01 3.86
C GLN A 153 10.39 14.61 4.27
N GLY A 154 9.67 13.56 3.87
CA GLY A 154 9.94 12.17 4.22
C GLY A 154 9.94 11.87 5.72
N ARG A 155 9.19 12.64 6.54
CA ARG A 155 9.25 12.53 8.01
C ARG A 155 7.88 12.32 8.66
N PHE A 156 7.89 11.59 9.78
CA PHE A 156 6.76 11.51 10.69
C PHE A 156 6.75 12.72 11.62
N ILE A 157 5.55 13.22 11.88
CA ILE A 157 5.26 14.24 12.90
C ILE A 157 4.31 13.61 13.89
N ASP A 158 4.73 13.58 15.15
CA ASP A 158 3.84 13.29 16.26
C ASP A 158 2.95 14.50 16.54
N LEU A 159 1.64 14.27 16.60
CA LEU A 159 0.69 15.33 16.92
C LEU A 159 0.58 15.57 18.44
N GLY A 160 1.26 14.77 19.26
CA GLY A 160 1.13 14.80 20.72
C GLY A 160 -0.24 14.32 21.19
N ILE A 161 -0.97 13.61 20.33
CA ILE A 161 -2.29 13.04 20.61
C ILE A 161 -2.05 11.57 20.95
N SER A 162 -1.54 11.36 22.16
CA SER A 162 -1.35 10.03 22.74
C SER A 162 -2.29 9.90 23.92
N VAL A 163 -3.06 8.81 23.94
CA VAL A 163 -3.85 8.46 25.13
C VAL A 163 -3.22 7.23 25.75
N ASP A 164 -2.47 7.49 26.81
CA ASP A 164 -1.90 6.51 27.71
C ASP A 164 -2.82 6.34 28.92
N ASP A 165 -2.67 5.23 29.63
CA ASP A 165 -3.26 5.01 30.96
C ASP A 165 -2.34 5.57 32.06
#